data_AF-A0A950QRG6-F1
#
_entry.id   AF-A0A950QRG6-F1
#
_cell.length_a   1.000
_cell.length_b   1.000
_cell.length_c   1.000
_cell.angle_alpha   90.00
_cell.angle_beta   90.00
_cell.angle_gamma   90.00
#
_symmetry.space_group_name_H-M   'P 1'
#
loop_
_entity.id
_entity.type
_entity.pdbx_description
1 polymer ?
#
loop_
_entity_poly.entity_id
_entity_poly.type
_entity_poly.pdbx_seq_one_letter_code
_entity_poly.pdbx_strand_id
1 'polypeptide(L)' 'MTAATALAKFLDAHDRYLALDEVRTTCQRPAEREQMHIEILKAYLEVQYRAKMIAGLQYADGNSYAEVN' A
#
# COMPACT_ATOMS: atom_id res chain seq x y z
N MET A 1 8.04 11.16 -12.86
CA MET A 1 8.27 10.03 -11.91
C MET A 1 8.45 8.79 -12.75
N THR A 2 9.54 8.03 -12.56
CA THR A 2 9.80 6.83 -13.36
C THR A 2 9.08 5.61 -12.76
N ALA A 3 8.89 4.55 -13.55
CA ALA A 3 8.31 3.29 -13.08
C ALA A 3 9.11 2.69 -11.90
N ALA A 4 10.44 2.76 -11.93
CA ALA A 4 11.31 2.31 -10.85
C ALA A 4 11.06 3.09 -9.54
N THR A 5 10.90 4.42 -9.61
CA THR A 5 10.55 5.23 -8.42
C THR A 5 9.15 4.92 -7.91
N ALA A 6 8.19 4.64 -8.80
CA ALA A 6 6.84 4.26 -8.39
C ALA A 6 6.81 2.90 -7.69
N LEU A 7 7.56 1.92 -8.19
CA LEU A 7 7.71 0.60 -7.59
C LEU A 7 8.37 0.69 -6.20
N ALA A 8 9.47 1.43 -6.06
CA ALA A 8 10.12 1.61 -4.76
C ALA A 8 9.15 2.18 -3.71
N LYS A 9 8.39 3.23 -4.08
CA LYS A 9 7.38 3.82 -3.19
C LYS A 9 6.22 2.88 -2.84
N PHE A 10 5.88 1.96 -3.74
CA PHE A 10 4.89 0.93 -3.44
C PHE A 10 5.44 -0.08 -2.43
N LEU A 11 6.67 -0.56 -2.63
CA LEU A 11 7.32 -1.49 -1.71
C LEU A 11 7.46 -0.87 -0.31
N ASP A 12 7.93 0.38 -0.20
CA ASP A 12 8.05 1.08 1.09
C ASP A 12 6.69 1.23 1.80
N ALA A 13 5.60 1.41 1.04
CA ALA A 13 4.25 1.48 1.61
C ALA A 13 3.75 0.10 2.05
N HIS A 14 4.04 -0.93 1.27
CA HIS A 14 3.67 -2.31 1.56
C HIS A 14 4.40 -2.84 2.80
N ASP A 15 5.70 -2.59 2.92
CA ASP A 15 6.50 -3.03 4.06
C ASP A 15 6.03 -2.36 5.36
N ARG A 16 5.65 -1.08 5.32
CA ARG A 16 5.03 -0.39 6.47
C ARG A 16 3.69 -1.01 6.85
N TYR A 17 2.85 -1.35 5.88
CA TYR A 17 1.59 -2.04 6.15
C TYR A 17 1.82 -3.40 6.82
N LEU A 18 2.76 -4.21 6.32
CA LEU A 18 3.09 -5.51 6.91
C LEU A 18 3.65 -5.37 8.33
N ALA A 19 4.55 -4.41 8.55
CA ALA A 19 5.11 -4.16 9.88
C ALA A 19 4.02 -3.80 10.91
N LEU A 20 3.01 -3.02 10.50
CA LEU A 20 1.86 -2.71 11.36
C LEU A 20 0.95 -3.91 11.59
N ASP A 21 0.68 -4.72 10.56
CA ASP A 21 -0.16 -5.91 10.68
C ASP A 21 0.46 -6.97 11.59
N GLU A 22 1.79 -7.16 11.52
CA GLU A 22 2.53 -8.10 12.36
C GLU A 22 2.38 -7.78 13.86
N VAL A 23 2.40 -6.49 14.23
CA VAL A 23 2.35 -6.07 15.63
C VAL A 23 0.94 -5.73 16.12
N ARG A 24 -0.09 -5.86 15.28
CA ARG A 24 -1.45 -5.35 15.59
C ARG A 24 -2.08 -5.98 16.84
N THR A 25 -1.67 -7.20 17.20
CA THR A 25 -2.18 -7.95 18.35
C THR A 25 -1.45 -7.64 19.65
N THR A 26 -0.40 -6.80 19.61
CA THR A 26 0.42 -6.47 20.80
C THR A 26 -0.17 -5.36 21.67
N CYS A 27 -1.17 -4.62 21.16
CA CYS A 27 -1.82 -3.52 21.87
C CYS A 27 -2.68 -4.00 23.06
N GLN A 28 -2.37 -3.55 24.28
CA GLN A 28 -3.05 -4.00 25.50
C GLN A 28 -4.26 -3.13 25.84
N ARG A 29 -4.19 -1.83 25.55
CA ARG A 29 -5.26 -0.87 25.89
C ARG A 29 -6.22 -0.66 24.71
N PRO A 30 -7.53 -0.43 24.96
CA PRO A 30 -8.50 -0.11 23.91
C PRO A 30 -8.05 1.04 22.99
N ALA A 31 -7.52 2.13 23.56
CA ALA A 31 -7.04 3.28 22.78
C ALA A 31 -5.85 2.93 21.87
N GLU A 32 -4.96 2.04 22.30
CA GLU A 32 -3.83 1.56 21.47
C GLU A 32 -4.33 0.72 20.30
N ARG A 33 -5.33 -0.14 20.54
CA ARG A 33 -5.96 -0.95 19.49
C ARG A 33 -6.64 -0.08 18.44
N GLU A 34 -7.36 0.95 18.88
CA GLU A 34 -8.01 1.90 17.98
C GLU A 34 -6.97 2.67 17.15
N GLN A 35 -5.92 3.20 17.79
CA GLN A 35 -4.84 3.87 17.09
C GLN A 35 -4.15 2.94 16.07
N MET A 36 -3.87 1.70 16.46
CA MET A 36 -3.27 0.68 15.58
C MET A 36 -4.16 0.41 14.37
N HIS A 37 -5.47 0.27 14.57
CA HIS A 37 -6.41 0.06 13.48
C HIS A 37 -6.43 1.24 12.50
N ILE A 38 -6.39 2.48 13.01
CA ILE A 38 -6.30 3.69 12.19
C ILE A 38 -5.01 3.70 11.37
N GLU A 39 -3.86 3.38 11.97
CA GLU A 39 -2.58 3.36 11.25
C GLU A 39 -2.53 2.27 10.17
N ILE A 40 -3.06 1.08 10.44
CA ILE A 40 -3.18 0.00 9.45
C ILE A 40 -4.06 0.47 8.27
N LEU A 41 -5.20 1.11 8.54
CA LEU A 41 -6.08 1.63 7.49
C LEU A 41 -5.38 2.69 6.64
N LYS A 42 -4.64 3.61 7.25
CA LYS A 42 -3.85 4.62 6.52
C LYS A 42 -2.79 3.96 5.63
N ALA A 43 -2.04 3.00 6.17
CA ALA A 43 -1.01 2.28 5.42
C ALA A 43 -1.63 1.50 4.25
N TYR A 44 -2.76 0.83 4.47
CA TYR A 44 -3.50 0.12 3.42
C TYR A 44 -3.95 1.07 2.30
N LEU A 45 -4.53 2.23 2.65
CA LEU A 45 -4.94 3.24 1.66
C LEU A 45 -3.75 3.77 0.85
N GLU A 46 -2.59 3.91 1.47
CA GLU A 46 -1.38 4.31 0.76
C GLU A 46 -0.93 3.23 -0.24
N VAL A 47 -0.90 1.95 0.17
CA VAL A 47 -0.59 0.82 -0.75
C VAL A 47 -1.52 0.84 -1.96
N GLN A 48 -2.82 0.99 -1.73
CA GLN A 48 -3.83 1.07 -2.79
C GLN A 48 -3.59 2.26 -3.73
N TYR A 49 -3.26 3.43 -3.19
CA TYR A 49 -2.91 4.60 -3.99
C TYR A 49 -1.67 4.36 -4.84
N ARG A 50 -0.60 3.78 -4.26
CA ARG A 50 0.65 3.49 -5.00
C ARG A 50 0.43 2.45 -6.09
N ALA A 51 -0.36 1.41 -5.83
CA ALA A 51 -0.73 0.40 -6.83
C ALA A 51 -1.44 1.04 -8.04
N LYS A 52 -2.40 1.93 -7.79
CA LYS A 52 -3.09 2.68 -8.85
C LYS A 52 -2.14 3.56 -9.67
N MET A 53 -1.16 4.19 -9.02
CA MET A 53 -0.15 4.99 -9.72
C MET A 53 0.72 4.13 -10.66
N ILE A 54 1.12 2.93 -10.22
CA ILE A 54 1.87 1.99 -11.06
C ILE A 54 1.02 1.53 -12.24
N ALA A 55 -0.22 1.11 -11.99
CA ALA A 55 -1.13 0.69 -13.06
C ALA A 55 -1.34 1.82 -14.09
N GLY A 56 -1.55 3.06 -13.62
CA GLY A 56 -1.68 4.23 -14.49
C GLY A 56 -0.44 4.50 -15.35
N LEU A 57 0.77 4.32 -14.79
CA LEU A 57 2.02 4.42 -15.55
C LEU A 57 2.12 3.31 -16.61
N GLN A 58 1.75 2.08 -16.28
CA GLN A 58 1.76 0.98 -17.24
C GLN A 58 0.78 1.20 -18.40
N TYR A 59 -0.44 1.69 -18.12
CA TYR A 59 -1.38 2.08 -19.18
C TYR A 59 -0.84 3.22 -20.05
N ALA A 60 -0.17 4.22 -19.45
CA ALA A 60 0.43 5.32 -20.19
C ALA A 60 1.60 4.87 -21.09
N ASP A 61 2.35 3.86 -20.66
CA ASP A 61 3.44 3.23 -21.43
C ASP A 61 2.93 2.26 -22.52
N GLY A 62 1.60 2.16 -22.73
CA GLY A 62 0.99 1.33 -23.77
C GLY A 62 0.71 -0.12 -23.38
N ASN A 63 0.94 -0.51 -22.12
CA ASN A 63 0.49 -1.81 -21.63
C ASN A 63 -1.03 -1.76 -21.38
N SER A 64 -1.80 -2.33 -22.30
CA SER A 64 -3.23 -2.57 -22.10
C SER A 64 -3.42 -3.92 -21.39
N TYR A 65 -3.78 -3.91 -20.10
CA TYR A 65 -4.23 -5.12 -19.39
C TYR A 65 -5.73 -5.41 -19.59
N ALA A 66 -6.36 -4.82 -20.61
CA ALA A 66 -7.77 -5.08 -20.94
C ALA A 66 -8.02 -6.52 -21.43
N GLU A 67 -6.98 -7.29 -21.74
CA GLU A 67 -7.08 -8.70 -22.13
C GLU A 67 -6.28 -9.59 -21.18
N VAL A 68 -6.83 -9.82 -20.00
CA VAL A 68 -6.52 -11.04 -19.24
C VAL A 68 -7.87 -11.65 -18.84
N ASN A 69 -8.57 -12.20 -19.84
CA ASN A 69 -9.69 -13.13 -19.64
C ASN A 69 -9.22 -14.54 -19.98
#